data_AF-A0A1E5L5E3-F1
#
_entry.id   AF-A0A1E5L5E3-F1
#
_cell.length_a   1.000
_cell.length_b   1.000
_cell.length_c   1.000
_cell.angle_alpha   90.00
_cell.angle_beta   90.00
_cell.angle_gamma   90.00
#
_symmetry.space_group_name_H-M   'P 1'
#
loop_
_entity.id
_entity.type
_entity.pdbx_description
1 polymer ?
#
loop_
_entity_poly.entity_id
_entity_poly.type
_entity_poly.pdbx_seq_one_letter_code
_entity_poly.pdbx_strand_id
1 'polypeptide(L)'
;MVITILIPVILIAVVLIIASGIRGSEQGGEDMIKNVYVYLVLFATLMMIIGGSVASFMAIADIVAPAPYFQSYEEYKQWGMEKPNPESGQPQTQLTEEEMRQKYEMMVRTETERQVERAKNTLIKSLGWIVIPLPVFMFYQRKLSRNREAE
;
A
#
# COMPACT_ATOMS: atom_id res chain seq x y z
N MET A 1 13.25 -11.62 -9.90
CA MET A 1 14.68 -11.61 -10.30
C MET A 1 15.36 -10.29 -9.94
N VAL A 2 14.86 -9.13 -10.41
CA VAL A 2 15.45 -7.81 -10.11
C VAL A 2 15.43 -7.47 -8.61
N ILE A 3 14.31 -7.70 -7.92
CA ILE A 3 14.17 -7.45 -6.47
C ILE A 3 15.13 -8.32 -5.64
N THR A 4 15.34 -9.56 -6.07
CA THR A 4 16.21 -10.53 -5.37
C THR A 4 17.69 -10.14 -5.43
N ILE A 5 18.11 -9.40 -6.47
CA ILE A 5 19.49 -8.90 -6.65
C ILE A 5 19.67 -7.53 -5.97
N LEU A 6 18.62 -6.71 -5.91
CA LEU A 6 18.67 -5.37 -5.31
C LEU A 6 18.91 -5.41 -3.80
N ILE A 7 18.29 -6.35 -3.08
CA ILE A 7 18.42 -6.49 -1.62
C ILE A 7 19.87 -6.72 -1.18
N PRO A 8 20.63 -7.69 -1.72
CA PRO A 8 22.03 -7.90 -1.32
C PRO A 8 22.93 -6.74 -1.75
N VAL A 9 22.67 -6.09 -2.89
CA VAL A 9 23.46 -4.93 -3.35
C VAL A 9 23.30 -3.73 -2.40
N ILE A 10 22.06 -3.46 -1.95
CA ILE A 10 21.80 -2.39 -0.96
C ILE A 10 22.47 -2.72 0.38
N LEU A 11 22.39 -3.98 0.84
CA LEU A 11 23.05 -4.40 2.08
C LEU A 11 24.57 -4.24 2.00
N ILE A 12 25.20 -4.61 0.88
CA ILE A 12 26.64 -4.44 0.68
C ILE A 12 27.01 -2.95 0.67
N ALA A 13 26.22 -2.10 -0.01
CA ALA A 13 26.46 -0.66 -0.02
C ALA A 13 26.38 -0.04 1.39
N VAL A 14 25.39 -0.44 2.19
CA VAL A 14 25.25 0.00 3.59
C VAL A 14 26.44 -0.45 4.43
N VAL A 15 26.89 -1.70 4.28
CA VAL A 15 28.06 -2.22 5.02
C VAL A 15 29.34 -1.48 4.63
N LEU A 16 29.53 -1.14 3.36
CA LEU A 16 30.70 -0.37 2.90
C LEU A 16 30.70 1.07 3.43
N ILE A 17 29.53 1.72 3.51
CA ILE A 17 29.39 3.07 4.09
C ILE A 17 29.71 3.04 5.60
N ILE A 18 29.24 2.02 6.31
CA ILE A 18 29.53 1.85 7.74
C ILE A 18 31.02 1.55 7.96
N ALA A 19 31.61 0.65 7.17
CA ALA A 19 33.01 0.26 7.28
C ALA A 19 33.99 1.41 6.96
N SER A 20 33.64 2.27 6.00
CA SER A 20 34.41 3.47 5.69
C SER A 20 34.30 4.53 6.79
N GLY A 21 33.12 4.67 7.42
CA GLY A 21 32.93 5.57 8.56
C GLY A 21 33.74 5.18 9.81
N ILE A 22 33.95 3.88 10.05
CA ILE A 22 34.71 3.37 11.20
C ILE A 22 36.23 3.61 11.05
N ARG A 23 36.76 3.54 9.83
CA ARG A 23 38.22 3.68 9.57
C ARG A 23 38.76 5.11 9.60
N GLY A 24 37.90 6.13 9.56
CA GLY A 24 38.29 7.55 9.61
C GLY A 24 38.33 8.17 11.02
N SER A 25 38.38 7.36 12.07
CA SER A 25 38.17 7.77 13.46
C SER A 25 39.43 8.31 14.15
N GLU A 26 39.90 9.48 13.73
CA GLU A 26 40.62 10.40 14.61
C GLU A 26 39.84 11.73 14.66
N GLN A 27 39.10 11.93 15.76
CA GLN A 27 38.36 13.14 16.16
C GLN A 27 37.14 13.59 15.33
N GLY A 28 37.06 13.35 14.02
CA GLY A 28 35.91 13.73 13.17
C GLY A 28 34.83 12.66 12.97
N GLY A 29 35.10 11.41 13.36
CA GLY A 29 34.25 10.25 13.05
C GLY A 29 32.92 10.21 13.79
N GLU A 30 32.87 10.68 15.04
CA GLU A 30 31.66 10.59 15.87
C GLU A 30 30.55 11.53 15.36
N ASP A 31 30.90 12.76 14.99
CA ASP A 31 29.95 13.73 14.46
C ASP A 31 29.45 13.34 13.06
N MET A 32 30.33 12.74 12.23
CA MET A 32 29.92 12.15 10.96
C MET A 32 28.89 11.02 11.18
N ILE A 33 29.12 10.12 12.13
CA ILE A 33 28.18 9.01 12.42
C ILE A 33 26.84 9.54 12.93
N LYS A 34 26.84 10.55 13.82
CA LYS A 34 25.60 11.20 14.28
C LYS A 34 24.83 11.83 13.13
N ASN A 35 25.51 12.52 12.22
CA ASN A 35 24.87 13.14 11.05
C ASN A 35 24.28 12.08 10.11
N VAL A 36 25.03 11.02 9.79
CA VAL A 36 24.52 9.90 8.99
C VAL A 36 23.27 9.28 9.63
N TYR A 37 23.28 9.07 10.95
CA TYR A 37 22.11 8.56 11.67
C TYR A 37 20.89 9.48 11.53
N VAL A 38 21.05 10.79 11.73
CA VAL A 38 19.95 11.76 11.60
C VAL A 38 19.38 11.75 10.19
N TYR A 39 20.23 11.75 9.16
CA TYR A 39 19.79 11.69 7.76
C TYR A 39 19.09 10.37 7.42
N LEU A 40 19.55 9.23 7.95
CA LEU A 40 18.88 7.94 7.76
C LEU A 40 17.48 7.91 8.40
N VAL A 41 17.33 8.45 9.61
CA VAL A 41 16.03 8.54 10.27
C VAL A 41 15.09 9.47 9.49
N LEU A 42 15.58 10.63 9.05
CA LEU A 42 14.82 11.55 8.22
C LEU A 42 14.41 10.92 6.89
N PHE A 43 15.31 10.19 6.25
CA PHE A 43 15.03 9.48 5.01
C PHE A 43 13.95 8.40 5.20
N ALA A 44 14.08 7.56 6.23
CA ALA A 44 13.11 6.50 6.50
C ALA A 44 11.72 7.07 6.82
N THR A 45 11.66 8.11 7.66
CA THR A 45 10.39 8.78 8.01
C THR A 45 9.76 9.50 6.82
N LEU A 46 10.57 10.14 5.97
CA LEU A 46 10.10 10.74 4.72
C LEU A 46 9.52 9.69 3.77
N MET A 47 10.21 8.56 3.57
CA MET A 47 9.73 7.47 2.72
C MET A 47 8.40 6.89 3.25
N MET A 48 8.25 6.75 4.56
CA MET A 48 6.98 6.32 5.18
C MET A 48 5.84 7.32 4.92
N ILE A 49 6.09 8.62 5.08
CA ILE A 49 5.09 9.67 4.83
C ILE A 49 4.67 9.69 3.36
N ILE A 50 5.63 9.59 2.44
CA ILE A 50 5.34 9.55 0.99
C ILE A 50 4.50 8.32 0.66
N GLY A 51 4.89 7.14 1.14
CA GLY A 51 4.14 5.89 0.93
C GLY A 51 2.72 5.96 1.47
N GLY A 52 2.54 6.48 2.69
CA GLY A 52 1.22 6.70 3.29
C GLY A 52 0.38 7.73 2.52
N SER A 53 0.99 8.79 1.99
CA SER A 53 0.28 9.82 1.21
C SER A 53 -0.25 9.27 -0.11
N VAL A 54 0.57 8.54 -0.86
CA VAL A 54 0.16 7.88 -2.11
C VAL A 54 -0.96 6.87 -1.86
N ALA A 55 -0.82 6.02 -0.83
CA ALA A 55 -1.85 5.05 -0.49
C ALA A 55 -3.17 5.70 -0.04
N SER A 56 -3.10 6.83 0.67
CA SER A 56 -4.30 7.58 1.07
C SER A 56 -5.04 8.15 -0.14
N PHE A 57 -4.31 8.68 -1.13
CA PHE A 57 -4.91 9.19 -2.36
C PHE A 57 -5.58 8.09 -3.18
N MET A 58 -4.92 6.93 -3.33
CA MET A 58 -5.50 5.76 -3.98
C MET A 58 -6.77 5.29 -3.28
N ALA A 59 -6.74 5.18 -1.94
CA ALA A 59 -7.91 4.77 -1.17
C ALA A 59 -9.08 5.76 -1.30
N ILE A 60 -8.83 7.06 -1.35
CA ILE A 60 -9.87 8.07 -1.60
C ILE A 60 -10.45 7.91 -3.00
N ALA A 61 -9.61 7.69 -4.01
CA ALA A 61 -10.06 7.44 -5.38
C ALA A 61 -10.95 6.19 -5.44
N ASP A 62 -10.57 5.09 -4.79
CA ASP A 62 -11.34 3.85 -4.75
C ASP A 62 -12.67 3.98 -3.98
N ILE A 63 -12.79 4.93 -3.04
CA ILE A 63 -14.05 5.25 -2.36
C ILE A 63 -14.99 6.04 -3.28
N VAL A 64 -14.46 7.00 -4.04
CA VAL A 64 -15.26 7.91 -4.90
C VAL A 64 -15.63 7.23 -6.22
N ALA A 65 -14.71 6.47 -6.79
CA ALA A 65 -14.83 5.81 -8.08
C ALA A 65 -14.28 4.37 -7.97
N PRO A 66 -14.98 3.46 -7.28
CA PRO A 66 -14.55 2.07 -7.16
C PRO A 66 -14.44 1.43 -8.55
N ALA A 67 -13.32 0.75 -8.79
CA ALA A 67 -13.10 0.08 -10.07
C ALA A 67 -14.17 -1.01 -10.31
N PRO A 68 -14.77 -1.09 -11.52
CA PRO A 68 -15.81 -2.07 -11.83
C PRO A 68 -15.18 -3.45 -12.00
N TYR A 69 -15.06 -4.19 -10.89
CA TYR A 69 -14.58 -5.57 -10.84
C TYR A 69 -15.72 -6.60 -10.96
N PHE A 70 -16.75 -6.29 -11.74
CA PHE A 70 -17.86 -7.18 -12.01
C PHE A 70 -17.92 -7.54 -13.50
N GLN A 71 -18.27 -8.79 -13.79
CA GLN A 71 -18.54 -9.25 -15.15
C GLN A 71 -19.76 -8.51 -15.73
N SER A 72 -19.84 -8.41 -17.06
CA SER A 72 -21.05 -7.89 -17.70
C SER A 72 -22.25 -8.81 -17.43
N TYR A 73 -23.48 -8.28 -17.46
CA TYR A 73 -24.68 -9.10 -17.27
C TYR A 73 -24.77 -10.26 -18.29
N GLU A 74 -24.31 -10.04 -19.53
CA GLU A 74 -24.30 -11.09 -20.55
C GLU A 74 -23.36 -12.25 -20.19
N GLU A 75 -22.20 -11.93 -19.62
CA GLU A 75 -21.21 -12.90 -19.17
C GLU A 75 -21.69 -13.64 -17.91
N TYR A 76 -22.35 -12.93 -16.98
CA TYR A 76 -23.03 -13.53 -15.83
C TYR A 76 -24.14 -14.50 -16.26
N LYS A 77 -24.93 -14.13 -17.28
CA LYS A 77 -25.98 -14.97 -17.84
C LYS A 77 -25.41 -16.21 -18.52
N GLN A 78 -24.32 -16.09 -19.27
CA GLN A 78 -23.66 -17.23 -19.92
C GLN A 78 -23.06 -18.23 -18.92
N TRP A 79 -22.58 -17.76 -17.77
CA TRP A 79 -21.91 -18.61 -16.77
C TRP A 79 -22.85 -19.08 -15.65
N GLY A 80 -23.91 -18.33 -15.37
CA GLY A 80 -24.94 -18.64 -14.37
C GLY A 80 -26.04 -19.59 -14.85
N MET A 81 -26.15 -19.84 -16.16
CA MET A 81 -26.89 -21.00 -16.66
C MET A 81 -26.05 -22.25 -16.43
N GLU A 82 -26.25 -22.90 -15.28
CA GLU A 82 -25.71 -24.24 -15.01
C GLU A 82 -25.96 -25.14 -16.22
N LYS A 83 -24.88 -25.61 -16.85
CA LYS A 83 -24.99 -26.64 -17.88
C LYS A 83 -25.72 -27.84 -17.27
N PRO A 84 -26.75 -28.38 -17.94
CA PRO A 84 -27.54 -29.47 -17.39
C PRO A 84 -26.62 -30.61 -16.95
N ASN A 85 -26.66 -30.98 -15.67
CA ASN A 85 -25.98 -32.18 -15.19
C ASN A 85 -26.85 -33.39 -15.61
N PRO A 86 -26.44 -34.21 -16.60
CA PRO A 86 -27.31 -35.23 -17.22
C PRO A 86 -27.78 -36.32 -16.24
N GLU A 87 -27.11 -36.45 -15.09
CA GLU A 87 -27.35 -37.52 -14.11
C GLU A 87 -28.39 -37.18 -13.03
N SER A 88 -28.78 -35.91 -12.88
CA SER A 88 -29.51 -35.49 -11.66
C SER A 88 -31.04 -35.55 -11.74
N GLY A 89 -31.66 -35.68 -12.92
CA GLY A 89 -33.12 -35.85 -13.06
C GLY A 89 -33.99 -34.76 -12.41
N GLN A 90 -33.41 -33.68 -11.88
CA GLN A 90 -34.12 -32.61 -11.21
C GLN A 90 -34.60 -31.58 -12.24
N PRO A 91 -35.86 -31.14 -12.17
CA PRO A 91 -36.35 -30.08 -13.03
C PRO A 91 -35.53 -28.80 -12.78
N GLN A 92 -34.88 -28.31 -13.83
CA GLN A 92 -34.21 -27.02 -13.83
C GLN A 92 -35.22 -25.97 -13.37
N THR A 93 -35.00 -25.39 -12.20
CA THR A 93 -35.68 -24.15 -11.83
C THR A 93 -34.97 -23.06 -12.63
N GLN A 94 -35.39 -22.87 -13.88
CA GLN A 94 -34.97 -21.73 -14.69
C GLN A 94 -35.43 -20.48 -13.93
N LEU A 95 -34.50 -19.85 -13.22
CA LEU A 95 -34.72 -18.55 -12.61
C LEU A 95 -35.29 -17.63 -13.68
N THR A 96 -36.37 -16.94 -13.37
CA THR A 96 -36.94 -15.97 -14.31
C THR A 96 -35.90 -14.88 -14.62
N GLU A 97 -35.96 -14.28 -15.81
CA GLU A 97 -35.01 -13.24 -16.22
C GLU A 97 -34.95 -12.09 -15.19
N GLU A 98 -36.06 -11.81 -14.52
CA GLU A 98 -36.16 -10.85 -13.42
C GLU A 98 -35.36 -11.27 -12.19
N GLU A 99 -35.46 -12.54 -11.77
CA GLU A 99 -34.69 -13.08 -10.64
C GLU A 99 -33.17 -13.10 -10.93
N MET A 100 -32.78 -13.37 -12.19
CA MET A 100 -31.38 -13.35 -12.61
C MET A 100 -30.80 -11.94 -12.61
N ARG A 101 -31.56 -10.94 -13.08
CA ARG A 101 -31.17 -9.53 -12.96
C ARG A 101 -31.02 -9.10 -11.51
N GLN A 102 -31.99 -9.45 -10.66
CA GLN A 102 -31.92 -9.09 -9.24
C GLN A 102 -30.68 -9.69 -8.56
N LYS A 103 -30.34 -10.96 -8.84
CA LYS A 103 -29.12 -11.58 -8.31
C LYS A 103 -27.85 -10.89 -8.82
N TYR A 104 -27.81 -10.49 -10.08
CA TYR A 104 -26.69 -9.76 -10.66
C TYR A 104 -26.52 -8.38 -10.00
N GLU A 105 -27.59 -7.60 -9.90
CA GLU A 105 -27.56 -6.28 -9.25
C GLU A 105 -27.12 -6.37 -7.78
N MET A 106 -27.60 -7.38 -7.06
CA MET A 106 -27.18 -7.66 -5.68
C MET A 106 -25.70 -8.03 -5.60
N MET A 107 -25.18 -8.82 -6.55
CA MET A 107 -23.75 -9.14 -6.63
C MET A 107 -22.92 -7.88 -6.88
N VAL A 108 -23.26 -7.09 -7.91
CA VAL A 108 -22.55 -5.85 -8.26
C VAL A 108 -22.53 -4.89 -7.08
N ARG A 109 -23.67 -4.74 -6.41
CA ARG A 109 -23.78 -3.89 -5.22
C ARG A 109 -22.90 -4.39 -4.08
N THR A 110 -22.96 -5.67 -3.76
CA THR A 110 -22.17 -6.27 -2.67
C THR A 110 -20.67 -6.12 -2.92
N GLU A 111 -20.20 -6.38 -4.14
CA GLU A 111 -18.79 -6.25 -4.48
C GLU A 111 -18.32 -4.79 -4.43
N THR A 112 -19.15 -3.87 -4.91
CA THR A 112 -18.91 -2.42 -4.82
C THR A 112 -18.79 -1.96 -3.37
N GLU A 113 -19.74 -2.36 -2.52
CA GLU A 113 -19.74 -2.06 -1.08
C GLU A 113 -18.46 -2.61 -0.41
N ARG A 114 -18.08 -3.85 -0.73
CA ARG A 114 -16.86 -4.47 -0.22
C ARG A 114 -15.59 -3.73 -0.64
N GLN A 115 -15.51 -3.27 -1.89
CA GLN A 115 -14.40 -2.46 -2.40
C GLN A 115 -14.28 -1.15 -1.62
N VAL A 116 -15.40 -0.47 -1.41
CA VAL A 116 -15.46 0.78 -0.64
C VAL A 116 -15.04 0.56 0.82
N GLU A 117 -15.48 -0.51 1.47
CA GLU A 117 -15.06 -0.85 2.84
C GLU A 117 -13.57 -1.14 2.94
N ARG A 118 -13.02 -1.87 1.97
CA ARG A 118 -11.57 -2.11 1.89
C ARG A 118 -10.81 -0.82 1.72
N ALA A 119 -11.26 0.05 0.83
CA ALA A 119 -10.65 1.35 0.59
C ALA A 119 -10.67 2.23 1.86
N LYS A 120 -11.78 2.25 2.60
CA LYS A 120 -11.86 2.92 3.92
C LYS A 120 -10.82 2.38 4.92
N ASN A 121 -10.66 1.06 5.00
CA ASN A 121 -9.67 0.44 5.87
C ASN A 121 -8.23 0.81 5.44
N THR A 122 -7.95 0.79 4.14
CA THR A 122 -6.66 1.21 3.58
C THR A 122 -6.38 2.67 3.90
N LEU A 123 -7.38 3.56 3.78
CA LEU A 123 -7.26 4.98 4.12
C LEU A 123 -6.87 5.18 5.59
N ILE A 124 -7.53 4.49 6.52
CA ILE A 124 -7.21 4.59 7.95
C ILE A 124 -5.77 4.12 8.21
N LYS A 125 -5.37 2.99 7.60
CA LYS A 125 -4.01 2.46 7.74
C LYS A 125 -2.98 3.42 7.15
N SER A 126 -3.23 3.99 5.97
CA SER A 126 -2.30 4.90 5.30
C SER A 126 -2.12 6.20 6.07
N LEU A 127 -3.16 6.70 6.74
CA LEU A 127 -3.03 7.81 7.68
C LEU A 127 -2.11 7.46 8.85
N GLY A 128 -2.17 6.23 9.39
CA GLY A 128 -1.22 5.75 10.39
C GLY A 128 0.23 5.84 9.92
N TRP A 129 0.51 5.47 8.66
CA TRP A 129 1.84 5.59 8.04
C TRP A 129 2.32 7.03 7.87
N ILE A 130 1.43 8.03 7.92
CA ILE A 130 1.79 9.45 7.87
C ILE A 130 1.96 9.99 9.29
N VAL A 131 0.96 9.77 10.15
CA VAL A 131 0.86 10.41 11.47
C VAL A 131 1.93 9.91 12.44
N ILE A 132 2.30 8.63 12.40
CA ILE A 132 3.32 8.06 13.30
C ILE A 132 4.73 8.61 13.04
N PRO A 133 5.26 8.63 11.80
CA PRO A 133 6.60 9.14 11.54
C PRO A 133 6.69 10.68 11.57
N LEU A 134 5.59 11.41 11.41
CA LEU A 134 5.60 12.88 11.32
C LEU A 134 6.21 13.58 12.55
N PRO A 135 5.88 13.23 13.82
CA PRO A 135 6.52 13.81 15.00
C PRO A 135 8.04 13.55 15.03
N VAL A 136 8.45 12.34 14.64
CA VAL A 136 9.88 11.97 14.59
C VAL A 136 10.60 12.79 13.54
N PHE A 137 10.02 12.90 12.33
CA PHE A 137 10.55 13.70 11.24
C PHE A 137 10.70 15.16 11.66
N MET A 138 9.64 15.77 12.22
CA MET A 138 9.68 17.16 12.69
C MET A 138 10.74 17.39 13.77
N PHE A 139 10.90 16.45 14.72
CA PHE A 139 11.91 16.56 15.76
C PHE A 139 13.33 16.58 15.18
N TYR A 140 13.66 15.59 14.33
CA TYR A 140 14.99 15.49 13.73
C TYR A 140 15.26 16.60 12.71
N GLN A 141 14.24 17.07 11.99
CA GLN A 141 14.37 18.18 11.06
C GLN A 141 14.71 19.48 11.79
N ARG A 142 14.00 19.77 12.90
CA ARG A 142 14.29 20.94 13.75
C ARG A 142 15.66 20.85 14.42
N LYS A 143 16.05 19.66 14.86
CA LYS A 143 17.39 19.44 15.45
C LYS A 143 18.49 19.72 14.42
N LEU A 144 18.30 19.26 13.18
CA LEU A 144 19.26 19.49 12.10
C LEU A 144 19.34 20.96 11.70
N SER A 145 18.20 21.66 11.59
CA SER A 145 18.20 23.09 11.23
C SER A 145 18.90 23.96 12.27
N ARG A 146 18.66 23.70 13.56
CA ARG A 146 19.31 24.42 14.66
C ARG A 146 20.82 24.19 14.71
N ASN A 147 21.29 23.00 14.35
CA ASN A 147 22.73 22.72 14.30
C ASN A 147 23.41 23.46 13.14
N ARG A 148 22.75 23.61 11.98
CA ARG A 148 23.26 24.42 10.86
C ARG A 148 23.34 25.92 11.14
N GLU A 149 22.49 26.44 12.03
CA GLU A 149 22.50 27.86 12.40
C GLU A 149 23.58 28.20 13.45
N ALA A 150 24.15 27.19 14.10
CA ALA A 150 25.18 27.34 15.13
C ALA A 150 26.61 27.14 14.61
N GLU A 151 26.78 26.62 13.39
CA GLU A 151 28.04 26.57 12.62
C GLU A 151 28.20 27.82 11.74
#